data_AF-A0A961X0L1-F1
#
_entry.id   AF-A0A961X0L1-F1
#
_cell.length_a   1.000
_cell.length_b   1.000
_cell.length_c   1.000
_cell.angle_alpha   90.00
_cell.angle_beta   90.00
_cell.angle_gamma   90.00
#
_symmetry.space_group_name_H-M   'P 1'
#
loop_
_entity.id
_entity.type
_entity.pdbx_description
1 polymer ?
#
loop_
_entity_poly.entity_id
_entity_poly.type
_entity_poly.pdbx_seq_one_letter_code
_entity_poly.pdbx_strand_id
1 'polypeptide(L)'
;IELAGGGKDTVVSTATIALPANVETISLKGNANIGAVGNDLDNRIRGNAADNIIAGGGGVDILVGGDGADTFVFSSLQADGSISKIVDFTSGVDMIALDTSGASLFSIVDGSYGALPQQSPAAFELVVGQAPATNVATILYDASNGILSYDADGTGGLDAIVIAKITGMPAITADDFLIL
;
A
#
# COMPACT_ATOMS: atom_id res chain seq x y z
N ILE A 1 -4.07 16.53 -26.98
CA ILE A 1 -2.98 15.61 -26.56
C ILE A 1 -1.91 16.50 -25.98
N GLU A 2 -1.81 16.56 -24.66
CA GLU A 2 -0.69 17.24 -24.01
C GLU A 2 0.49 16.26 -23.89
N LEU A 3 1.71 16.78 -23.92
CA LEU A 3 2.97 16.03 -23.93
C LEU A 3 3.38 15.64 -22.50
N ALA A 4 4.14 14.55 -22.37
CA ALA A 4 4.79 14.19 -21.11
C ALA A 4 5.62 15.37 -20.56
N GLY A 5 5.39 15.75 -19.29
CA GLY A 5 6.12 16.82 -18.60
C GLY A 5 5.53 18.24 -18.72
N GLY A 6 4.31 18.40 -19.23
CA GLY A 6 3.67 19.71 -19.46
C GLY A 6 2.88 20.33 -18.29
N GLY A 7 2.70 19.61 -17.18
CA GLY A 7 1.91 20.07 -16.03
C GLY A 7 1.79 18.99 -14.96
N LYS A 8 1.15 19.31 -13.83
CA LYS A 8 0.61 18.30 -12.90
C LYS A 8 -0.88 18.20 -13.18
N ASP A 9 -1.31 17.13 -13.83
CA ASP A 9 -2.70 16.94 -14.20
C ASP A 9 -3.50 16.38 -13.02
N THR A 10 -4.71 16.91 -12.82
CA THR A 10 -5.60 16.52 -11.72
C THR A 10 -6.93 16.03 -12.25
N VAL A 11 -7.29 14.82 -11.85
CA VAL A 11 -8.64 14.28 -12.00
C VAL A 11 -9.40 14.45 -10.70
N VAL A 12 -10.70 14.75 -10.82
CA VAL A 12 -11.65 14.69 -9.71
C VAL A 12 -12.72 13.68 -10.07
N SER A 13 -12.97 12.70 -9.20
CA SER A 13 -13.92 11.63 -9.48
C SER A 13 -14.90 11.42 -8.33
N THR A 14 -16.14 11.07 -8.66
CA THR A 14 -17.16 10.59 -7.71
C THR A 14 -17.46 9.10 -7.91
N ALA A 15 -16.61 8.41 -8.66
CA ALA A 15 -16.70 6.98 -8.97
C ALA A 15 -15.31 6.34 -8.91
N THR A 16 -15.26 5.02 -8.78
CA THR A 16 -14.01 4.26 -8.85
C THR A 16 -13.32 4.50 -10.19
N ILE A 17 -12.00 4.75 -10.17
CA ILE A 17 -11.25 5.15 -11.36
C ILE A 17 -9.81 4.62 -11.32
N ALA A 18 -9.27 4.32 -12.51
CA ALA A 18 -7.83 4.17 -12.72
C ALA A 18 -7.32 5.42 -13.45
N LEU A 19 -6.18 5.97 -13.02
CA LEU A 19 -5.60 7.14 -13.65
C LEU A 19 -5.15 6.80 -15.08
N PRO A 20 -5.56 7.59 -16.09
CA PRO A 20 -4.96 7.50 -17.42
C PRO A 20 -3.46 7.79 -17.37
N ALA A 21 -2.73 7.40 -18.41
CA ALA A 21 -1.33 7.77 -18.55
C ALA A 21 -1.13 9.30 -18.56
N ASN A 22 -0.02 9.77 -17.98
CA ASN A 22 0.34 11.18 -17.85
C ASN A 22 -0.62 12.00 -16.96
N VAL A 23 -1.26 11.37 -15.98
CA VAL A 23 -2.01 12.06 -14.93
C VAL A 23 -1.37 11.74 -13.59
N GLU A 24 -1.03 12.77 -12.81
CA GLU A 24 -0.28 12.60 -11.57
C GLU A 24 -1.12 12.78 -10.32
N THR A 25 -2.34 13.32 -10.41
CA THR A 25 -3.17 13.61 -9.23
C THR A 25 -4.62 13.19 -9.42
N ILE A 26 -5.18 12.56 -8.37
CA ILE A 26 -6.61 12.25 -8.25
C ILE A 26 -7.14 12.71 -6.90
N SER A 27 -8.33 13.30 -6.90
CA SER A 27 -9.14 13.53 -5.69
C SER A 27 -10.51 12.88 -5.84
N LEU A 28 -10.79 11.89 -5.00
CA LEU A 28 -12.12 11.31 -4.85
C LEU A 28 -13.03 12.27 -4.09
N LYS A 29 -14.31 12.29 -4.47
CA LYS A 29 -15.35 13.15 -3.91
C LYS A 29 -16.63 12.36 -3.68
N GLY A 30 -17.55 12.97 -2.94
CA GLY A 30 -18.77 12.33 -2.48
C GLY A 30 -18.55 11.49 -1.23
N ASN A 31 -19.55 10.70 -0.88
CA ASN A 31 -19.60 9.91 0.36
C ASN A 31 -19.83 8.41 0.06
N ALA A 32 -19.52 7.99 -1.17
CA ALA A 32 -19.64 6.60 -1.58
C ALA A 32 -18.30 5.89 -1.38
N ASN A 33 -18.35 4.60 -1.08
CA ASN A 33 -17.17 3.75 -0.99
C ASN A 33 -16.65 3.50 -2.41
N ILE A 34 -15.58 4.20 -2.79
CA ILE A 34 -15.01 4.18 -4.15
C ILE A 34 -13.50 4.07 -4.08
N GLY A 35 -12.87 3.67 -5.19
CA GLY A 35 -11.43 3.46 -5.24
C GLY A 35 -10.70 4.31 -6.26
N ALA A 36 -9.38 4.37 -6.11
CA ALA A 36 -8.48 4.94 -7.10
C ALA A 36 -7.28 4.02 -7.30
N VAL A 37 -6.95 3.74 -8.57
CA VAL A 37 -5.70 3.10 -8.98
C VAL A 37 -4.87 4.13 -9.74
N GLY A 38 -3.60 4.27 -9.39
CA GLY A 38 -2.66 5.10 -10.14
C GLY A 38 -2.17 4.47 -11.44
N ASN A 39 -1.07 5.00 -11.96
CA ASN A 39 -0.38 4.57 -13.17
C ASN A 39 1.13 4.36 -12.86
N ASP A 40 1.98 4.34 -13.88
CA ASP A 40 3.43 4.08 -13.71
C ASP A 40 4.24 5.33 -13.28
N LEU A 41 3.57 6.47 -13.05
CA LEU A 41 4.20 7.73 -12.61
C LEU A 41 4.03 7.93 -11.10
N ASP A 42 4.79 8.86 -10.53
CA ASP A 42 4.56 9.34 -9.16
C ASP A 42 3.15 9.92 -9.01
N ASN A 43 2.26 9.23 -8.31
CA ASN A 43 0.87 9.65 -8.18
C ASN A 43 0.55 10.22 -6.80
N ARG A 44 -0.32 11.24 -6.78
CA ARG A 44 -0.92 11.79 -5.57
C ARG A 44 -2.40 11.44 -5.54
N ILE A 45 -2.75 10.48 -4.69
CA ILE A 45 -4.10 9.95 -4.56
C ILE A 45 -4.69 10.43 -3.24
N ARG A 46 -5.84 11.10 -3.32
CA ARG A 46 -6.64 11.48 -2.15
C ARG A 46 -8.03 10.87 -2.22
N GLY A 47 -8.39 10.10 -1.21
CA GLY A 47 -9.74 9.59 -1.00
C GLY A 47 -10.76 10.66 -0.58
N ASN A 48 -11.97 10.22 -0.31
CA ASN A 48 -13.09 11.01 0.18
C ASN A 48 -13.26 10.79 1.70
N ALA A 49 -14.49 10.88 2.22
CA ALA A 49 -14.76 10.71 3.65
C ALA A 49 -15.44 9.36 3.96
N ALA A 50 -15.42 8.44 3.00
CA ALA A 50 -15.99 7.10 3.08
C ALA A 50 -14.89 6.08 2.77
N ASP A 51 -15.15 4.80 3.02
CA ASP A 51 -14.17 3.73 2.86
C ASP A 51 -13.65 3.65 1.42
N ASN A 52 -12.35 3.89 1.21
CA ASN A 52 -11.76 3.88 -0.12
C ASN A 52 -10.72 2.78 -0.31
N ILE A 53 -10.59 2.30 -1.55
CA ILE A 53 -9.52 1.38 -1.95
C ILE A 53 -8.52 2.17 -2.80
N ILE A 54 -7.30 2.31 -2.32
CA ILE A 54 -6.28 3.18 -2.92
C ILE A 54 -5.07 2.33 -3.30
N ALA A 55 -4.76 2.26 -4.59
CA ALA A 55 -3.54 1.62 -5.10
C ALA A 55 -2.70 2.67 -5.84
N GLY A 56 -1.44 2.84 -5.42
CA GLY A 56 -0.52 3.81 -6.01
C GLY A 56 -0.12 3.50 -7.45
N GLY A 57 0.04 2.22 -7.78
CA GLY A 57 0.56 1.79 -9.08
C GLY A 57 2.08 1.65 -9.04
N GLY A 58 2.77 2.11 -10.08
CA GLY A 58 4.23 2.24 -10.08
C GLY A 58 4.66 3.63 -9.61
N GLY A 59 5.97 3.87 -9.48
CA GLY A 59 6.49 5.18 -9.09
C GLY A 59 6.30 5.52 -7.61
N VAL A 60 6.73 6.72 -7.21
CA VAL A 60 6.70 7.18 -5.81
C VAL A 60 5.40 7.90 -5.50
N ASP A 61 4.52 7.23 -4.76
CA ASP A 61 3.18 7.76 -4.52
C ASP A 61 3.02 8.50 -3.19
N ILE A 62 2.02 9.37 -3.16
CA ILE A 62 1.49 9.99 -1.94
C ILE A 62 0.02 9.61 -1.83
N LEU A 63 -0.28 8.73 -0.87
CA LEU A 63 -1.59 8.16 -0.63
C LEU A 63 -2.19 8.80 0.62
N VAL A 64 -3.41 9.35 0.46
CA VAL A 64 -4.19 9.98 1.53
C VAL A 64 -5.57 9.33 1.51
N GLY A 65 -5.94 8.64 2.58
CA GLY A 65 -7.24 7.97 2.73
C GLY A 65 -8.36 9.00 2.92
N GLY A 66 -8.21 9.84 3.94
CA GLY A 66 -9.25 10.74 4.39
C GLY A 66 -9.90 10.26 5.68
N ASP A 67 -11.23 10.43 5.76
CA ASP A 67 -12.01 9.80 6.83
C ASP A 67 -12.58 8.48 6.30
N GLY A 68 -12.96 7.56 7.18
CA GLY A 68 -13.49 6.25 6.80
C GLY A 68 -12.49 5.14 7.11
N ALA A 69 -12.82 3.91 6.74
CA ALA A 69 -11.93 2.76 6.84
C ALA A 69 -11.29 2.49 5.48
N ASP A 70 -10.09 3.02 5.25
CA ASP A 70 -9.44 2.97 3.95
C ASP A 70 -8.53 1.75 3.79
N THR A 71 -8.37 1.25 2.57
CA THR A 71 -7.46 0.16 2.23
C THR A 71 -6.40 0.63 1.25
N PHE A 72 -5.14 0.64 1.68
CA PHE A 72 -3.98 0.97 0.85
C PHE A 72 -3.37 -0.30 0.28
N VAL A 73 -3.42 -0.45 -1.05
CA VAL A 73 -3.00 -1.68 -1.75
C VAL A 73 -1.61 -1.51 -2.34
N PHE A 74 -0.72 -2.45 -2.02
CA PHE A 74 0.60 -2.59 -2.62
C PHE A 74 0.71 -3.95 -3.29
N SER A 75 0.83 -3.95 -4.62
CA SER A 75 0.98 -5.16 -5.44
C SER A 75 2.39 -5.35 -6.00
N SER A 76 3.30 -4.41 -5.71
CA SER A 76 4.70 -4.49 -6.09
C SER A 76 5.59 -3.76 -5.09
N LEU A 77 6.86 -4.13 -5.09
CA LEU A 77 7.94 -3.55 -4.33
C LEU A 77 8.83 -2.85 -5.35
N GLN A 78 9.24 -1.63 -5.03
CA GLN A 78 10.09 -0.86 -5.92
C GLN A 78 11.55 -1.22 -5.65
N ALA A 79 12.12 -2.00 -6.57
CA ALA A 79 13.48 -2.53 -6.45
C ALA A 79 14.59 -1.46 -6.54
N ASP A 80 14.26 -0.25 -6.97
CA ASP A 80 15.18 0.89 -7.08
C ASP A 80 15.31 1.70 -5.78
N GLY A 81 14.61 1.29 -4.72
CA GLY A 81 14.59 1.99 -3.43
C GLY A 81 13.67 3.21 -3.39
N SER A 82 12.82 3.39 -4.40
CA SER A 82 11.73 4.36 -4.40
C SER A 82 10.66 3.95 -3.37
N ILE A 83 10.15 4.91 -2.59
CA ILE A 83 9.28 4.63 -1.44
C ILE A 83 8.01 5.49 -1.48
N SER A 84 6.87 4.86 -1.76
CA SER A 84 5.55 5.46 -1.64
C SER A 84 5.19 5.75 -0.18
N LYS A 85 4.29 6.72 0.03
CA LYS A 85 3.93 7.24 1.35
C LYS A 85 2.44 7.13 1.61
N ILE A 86 2.09 6.64 2.79
CA ILE A 86 0.75 6.82 3.37
C ILE A 86 0.82 8.01 4.34
N VAL A 87 -0.12 8.94 4.22
CA VAL A 87 -0.06 10.23 4.93
C VAL A 87 -0.86 10.24 6.23
N ASP A 88 -1.99 9.55 6.28
CA ASP A 88 -3.02 9.69 7.33
C ASP A 88 -3.52 8.34 7.88
N PHE A 89 -2.69 7.30 7.80
CA PHE A 89 -3.04 5.97 8.28
C PHE A 89 -3.46 5.96 9.76
N THR A 90 -4.61 5.36 10.04
CA THR A 90 -5.18 5.17 11.37
C THR A 90 -5.30 3.68 11.69
N SER A 91 -4.44 3.17 12.58
CA SER A 91 -4.50 1.77 13.05
C SER A 91 -5.86 1.45 13.71
N GLY A 92 -6.38 0.26 13.44
CA GLY A 92 -7.69 -0.23 13.86
C GLY A 92 -8.86 0.33 13.04
N VAL A 93 -8.58 1.17 12.04
CA VAL A 93 -9.56 1.75 11.12
C VAL A 93 -9.18 1.43 9.68
N ASP A 94 -7.96 1.80 9.29
CA ASP A 94 -7.42 1.57 7.96
C ASP A 94 -6.72 0.23 7.85
N MET A 95 -6.57 -0.26 6.62
CA MET A 95 -5.87 -1.49 6.28
C MET A 95 -4.76 -1.25 5.26
N ILE A 96 -3.67 -2.01 5.38
CA ILE A 96 -2.65 -2.14 4.36
C ILE A 96 -2.81 -3.52 3.72
N ALA A 97 -3.22 -3.53 2.46
CA ALA A 97 -3.34 -4.75 1.68
C ALA A 97 -2.06 -5.01 0.88
N LEU A 98 -1.43 -6.16 1.09
CA LEU A 98 -0.31 -6.63 0.28
C LEU A 98 -0.84 -7.68 -0.70
N ASP A 99 -0.87 -7.33 -1.98
CA ASP A 99 -1.34 -8.23 -3.04
C ASP A 99 -0.20 -9.11 -3.53
N THR A 100 -0.37 -10.42 -3.30
CA THR A 100 0.63 -11.45 -3.59
C THR A 100 0.34 -12.21 -4.88
N SER A 101 -0.84 -11.98 -5.48
CA SER A 101 -1.38 -12.72 -6.61
C SER A 101 -0.76 -12.35 -7.96
N GLY A 102 -0.13 -11.17 -8.04
CA GLY A 102 0.71 -10.74 -9.14
C GLY A 102 2.13 -11.28 -8.96
N ALA A 103 2.48 -12.34 -9.67
CA ALA A 103 3.79 -12.99 -9.62
C ALA A 103 4.97 -12.01 -9.60
N SER A 104 5.54 -11.73 -8.42
CA SER A 104 7.00 -11.63 -8.23
C SER A 104 7.49 -11.38 -6.80
N LEU A 105 6.66 -11.07 -5.78
CA LEU A 105 7.23 -10.52 -4.52
C LEU A 105 6.77 -11.16 -3.21
N PHE A 106 5.57 -11.74 -3.13
CA PHE A 106 5.03 -12.29 -1.87
C PHE A 106 4.53 -13.74 -2.03
N SER A 107 5.29 -14.61 -2.69
CA SER A 107 4.90 -16.02 -2.89
C SER A 107 4.63 -16.74 -1.56
N ILE A 108 3.41 -16.63 -1.03
CA ILE A 108 2.92 -17.50 0.03
C ILE A 108 2.72 -18.85 -0.64
N VAL A 109 3.54 -19.81 -0.21
CA VAL A 109 3.50 -21.19 -0.68
C VAL A 109 2.23 -21.83 -0.12
N ASP A 110 1.12 -21.76 -0.87
CA ASP A 110 0.05 -22.77 -1.02
C ASP A 110 -1.13 -22.12 -1.75
N GLY A 111 -1.47 -22.63 -2.94
CA GLY A 111 -2.42 -22.01 -3.84
C GLY A 111 -3.84 -22.57 -3.74
N SER A 112 -4.84 -21.69 -3.85
CA SER A 112 -6.06 -21.92 -4.62
C SER A 112 -6.90 -20.63 -4.64
N TYR A 113 -7.06 -20.03 -5.83
CA TYR A 113 -7.87 -18.82 -6.00
C TYR A 113 -9.36 -19.18 -6.11
N GLY A 114 -10.15 -18.69 -5.15
CA GLY A 114 -11.60 -18.72 -5.21
C GLY A 114 -12.19 -17.63 -4.32
N ALA A 115 -12.73 -16.57 -4.95
CA ALA A 115 -13.50 -15.46 -4.36
C ALA A 115 -12.92 -14.85 -3.08
N LEU A 116 -12.32 -13.65 -3.19
CA LEU A 116 -11.72 -12.85 -2.09
C LEU A 116 -12.26 -13.26 -0.72
N PRO A 117 -11.62 -14.23 -0.04
CA PRO A 117 -12.01 -14.56 1.30
C PRO A 117 -11.44 -13.45 2.17
N GLN A 118 -12.22 -13.05 3.16
CA GLN A 118 -11.69 -12.59 4.43
C GLN A 118 -10.75 -13.71 4.93
N GLN A 119 -9.50 -13.75 4.44
CA GLN A 119 -8.51 -14.65 4.99
C GLN A 119 -8.09 -14.00 6.30
N SER A 120 -8.60 -14.56 7.39
CA SER A 120 -8.04 -14.35 8.73
C SER A 120 -6.51 -14.39 8.62
N PRO A 121 -5.77 -13.57 9.36
CA PRO A 121 -4.32 -13.41 9.22
C PRO A 121 -3.62 -14.77 9.36
N ALA A 122 -3.39 -15.44 8.23
CA ALA A 122 -2.81 -16.76 8.22
C ALA A 122 -1.29 -16.59 8.08
N ALA A 123 -0.60 -16.86 9.19
CA ALA A 123 0.84 -17.07 9.31
C ALA A 123 1.74 -15.89 8.95
N PHE A 124 1.40 -14.70 9.44
CA PHE A 124 2.30 -13.56 9.36
C PHE A 124 2.67 -13.02 10.74
N GLU A 125 3.97 -13.00 11.07
CA GLU A 125 4.47 -12.36 12.28
C GLU A 125 4.80 -10.90 11.95
N LEU A 126 3.97 -9.95 12.38
CA LEU A 126 4.37 -8.54 12.37
C LEU A 126 5.42 -8.34 13.46
N VAL A 127 6.62 -7.91 13.08
CA VAL A 127 7.67 -7.60 14.03
C VAL A 127 7.90 -6.10 14.06
N VAL A 128 7.66 -5.52 15.24
CA VAL A 128 7.93 -4.10 15.50
C VAL A 128 9.39 -3.98 15.94
N GLY A 129 10.20 -3.28 15.14
CA GLY A 129 11.62 -3.09 15.41
C GLY A 129 12.54 -3.93 14.52
N GLN A 130 13.51 -4.60 15.13
CA GLN A 130 14.53 -5.36 14.38
C GLN A 130 13.97 -6.68 13.88
N ALA A 131 14.33 -7.04 12.64
CA ALA A 131 13.96 -8.31 12.03
C ALA A 131 14.49 -9.48 12.86
N PRO A 132 13.64 -10.44 13.26
CA PRO A 132 14.13 -11.60 13.97
C PRO A 132 14.76 -12.54 12.96
N ALA A 133 15.91 -13.14 13.29
CA ALA A 133 16.56 -14.14 12.44
C ALA A 133 15.85 -15.50 12.58
N THR A 134 14.58 -15.56 12.19
CA THR A 134 13.68 -16.72 12.32
C THR A 134 13.67 -17.60 11.08
N ASN A 135 14.26 -17.15 9.98
CA ASN A 135 14.16 -17.74 8.65
C ASN A 135 12.70 -17.81 8.14
N VAL A 136 11.84 -16.90 8.62
CA VAL A 136 10.42 -16.78 8.23
C VAL A 136 10.20 -15.40 7.64
N ALA A 137 9.56 -15.35 6.46
CA ALA A 137 9.22 -14.08 5.82
C ALA A 137 8.44 -13.17 6.79
N THR A 138 8.89 -11.93 6.95
CA THR A 138 8.48 -11.03 8.02
C THR A 138 8.27 -9.60 7.51
N ILE A 139 7.23 -8.94 8.04
CA ILE A 139 6.79 -7.57 7.74
C ILE A 139 7.27 -6.85 8.96
N LEU A 140 8.07 -5.86 8.66
CA LEU A 140 8.83 -5.12 9.63
C LEU A 140 8.27 -3.73 9.65
N TYR A 141 8.01 -3.25 10.86
CA TYR A 141 7.64 -1.86 11.06
C TYR A 141 8.65 -1.18 11.97
N ASP A 142 9.44 -0.27 11.39
CA ASP A 142 10.28 0.64 12.14
C ASP A 142 9.44 1.81 12.62
N ALA A 143 8.87 1.68 13.82
CA ALA A 143 8.07 2.72 14.46
C ALA A 143 8.84 4.02 14.77
N SER A 144 10.17 4.01 14.70
CA SER A 144 10.98 5.23 14.89
C SER A 144 11.09 6.07 13.62
N ASN A 145 10.92 5.44 12.45
CA ASN A 145 11.07 6.08 11.14
C ASN A 145 9.80 6.00 10.26
N GLY A 146 8.80 5.22 10.71
CA GLY A 146 7.56 4.94 10.00
C GLY A 146 7.77 4.08 8.76
N ILE A 147 8.81 3.23 8.72
CA ILE A 147 9.13 2.43 7.54
C ILE A 147 8.50 1.06 7.68
N LEU A 148 7.70 0.69 6.68
CA LEU A 148 7.16 -0.64 6.47
C LEU A 148 8.02 -1.36 5.44
N SER A 149 8.51 -2.54 5.77
CA SER A 149 9.33 -3.35 4.86
C SER A 149 8.98 -4.83 4.93
N TYR A 150 9.34 -5.57 3.88
CA TYR A 150 9.20 -7.01 3.79
C TYR A 150 10.57 -7.66 3.71
N ASP A 151 10.88 -8.47 4.71
CA ASP A 151 12.00 -9.41 4.72
C ASP A 151 11.49 -10.76 4.21
N ALA A 152 11.84 -11.11 2.98
CA ALA A 152 11.34 -12.32 2.32
C ALA A 152 11.93 -13.62 2.89
N ASP A 153 13.13 -13.57 3.48
CA ASP A 153 13.84 -14.76 3.95
C ASP A 153 13.90 -14.86 5.49
N GLY A 154 13.56 -13.78 6.20
CA GLY A 154 13.50 -13.75 7.65
C GLY A 154 14.85 -13.97 8.32
N THR A 155 15.96 -13.78 7.61
CA THR A 155 17.30 -13.98 8.16
C THR A 155 17.78 -12.79 8.99
N GLY A 156 17.04 -11.68 8.94
CA GLY A 156 17.27 -10.47 9.71
C GLY A 156 18.49 -9.68 9.23
N GLY A 157 18.26 -8.52 8.61
CA GLY A 157 19.36 -7.68 8.09
C GLY A 157 18.95 -6.83 6.89
N LEU A 158 19.92 -6.13 6.29
CA LEU A 158 19.81 -5.05 5.28
C LEU A 158 19.07 -5.38 3.97
N ASP A 159 18.53 -6.60 3.83
CA ASP A 159 17.91 -7.10 2.61
C ASP A 159 16.37 -7.01 2.63
N ALA A 160 15.79 -6.50 3.73
CA ALA A 160 14.38 -6.16 3.78
C ALA A 160 14.04 -5.06 2.77
N ILE A 161 13.06 -5.32 1.91
CA ILE A 161 12.65 -4.39 0.87
C ILE A 161 11.58 -3.46 1.44
N VAL A 162 11.78 -2.15 1.31
CA VAL A 162 10.79 -1.17 1.78
C VAL A 162 9.54 -1.23 0.92
N ILE A 163 8.37 -1.35 1.58
CA ILE A 163 7.05 -1.29 0.97
C ILE A 163 6.61 0.17 0.89
N ALA A 164 6.57 0.85 2.04
CA ALA A 164 6.04 2.20 2.15
C ALA A 164 6.58 2.91 3.39
N LYS A 165 6.45 4.24 3.39
CA LYS A 165 6.58 5.05 4.60
C LYS A 165 5.22 5.52 5.08
N ILE A 166 4.95 5.34 6.36
CA ILE A 166 3.72 5.73 7.03
C ILE A 166 4.00 6.97 7.88
N THR A 167 3.37 8.07 7.50
CA THR A 167 3.49 9.35 8.20
C THR A 167 2.80 9.28 9.55
N GLY A 168 3.27 10.04 10.53
CA GLY A 168 2.72 10.03 11.90
C GLY A 168 3.22 8.87 12.77
N MET A 169 3.84 7.85 12.16
CA MET A 169 4.43 6.69 12.84
C MET A 169 3.45 6.01 13.82
N PRO A 170 2.24 5.63 13.36
CA PRO A 170 1.24 5.05 14.24
C PRO A 170 1.70 3.72 14.84
N ALA A 171 1.13 3.35 15.98
CA ALA A 171 1.32 2.01 16.54
C ALA A 171 0.48 1.01 15.75
N ILE A 172 1.08 0.42 14.71
CA ILE A 172 0.42 -0.56 13.83
C ILE A 172 0.54 -1.97 14.43
N THR A 173 -0.49 -2.78 14.22
CA THR A 173 -0.62 -4.17 14.66
C THR A 173 -0.84 -5.11 13.48
N ALA A 174 -0.80 -6.42 13.72
CA ALA A 174 -1.07 -7.40 12.67
C ALA A 174 -2.50 -7.31 12.11
N ASP A 175 -3.46 -6.77 12.89
CA ASP A 175 -4.86 -6.61 12.48
C ASP A 175 -5.04 -5.51 11.42
N ASP A 176 -4.03 -4.65 11.23
CA ASP A 176 -4.01 -3.58 10.24
C ASP A 176 -3.61 -4.08 8.83
N PHE A 177 -3.31 -5.37 8.67
CA PHE A 177 -2.83 -5.93 7.41
C PHE A 177 -3.81 -6.92 6.81
N LEU A 178 -3.96 -6.84 5.49
CA LEU A 178 -4.62 -7.85 4.68
C LEU A 178 -3.59 -8.40 3.69
N ILE A 179 -3.56 -9.72 3.54
CA ILE A 179 -2.76 -10.36 2.50
C ILE A 179 -3.71 -10.98 1.49
N LEU A 180 -3.51 -10.66 0.21
CA LEU A 180 -4.39 -11.03 -0.90
C LEU A 180 -3.75 -12.06 -1.84
#